data_AF-A0AAE1C455-F1
#
_entry.id   AF-A0AAE1C455-F1
#
_cell.length_a   1.000
_cell.length_b   1.000
_cell.length_c   1.000
_cell.angle_alpha   90.00
_cell.angle_beta   90.00
_cell.angle_gamma   90.00
#
_symmetry.space_group_name_H-M   'P 1'
#
loop_
_entity.id
_entity.type
_entity.pdbx_description
1 polymer ?
#
loop_
_entity_poly.entity_id
_entity_poly.type
_entity_poly.pdbx_seq_one_letter_code
_entity_poly.pdbx_strand_id
1 'polypeptide(L)'
;MTVQSITITDATTNVTSYTYGDTTGSYQSITSTPGISAASKLANKVSAAQSAQKQWNGLSQTAKIAIGCSVVGVLLIVVVAYTAICVVQRKKGRLERQRADREWDEQQNELLAYRSRMAKGGFAVSHMGHGEKF
;
A
#
# COMPACT_ATOMS: atom_id res chain seq x y z
N MET A 1 -35.80 64.93 -5.64
CA MET A 1 -34.61 64.54 -6.45
C MET A 1 -34.51 63.03 -6.41
N THR A 2 -34.65 62.38 -7.56
CA THR A 2 -34.49 60.93 -7.72
C THR A 2 -33.25 60.69 -8.58
N VAL A 3 -32.22 60.09 -7.98
CA VAL A 3 -30.98 59.78 -8.68
C VAL A 3 -31.23 58.61 -9.63
N GLN A 4 -30.91 58.77 -10.90
CA GLN A 4 -31.23 57.79 -11.95
C GLN A 4 -30.13 56.74 -12.15
N SER A 5 -28.85 57.11 -11.98
CA SER A 5 -27.73 56.15 -11.89
C SER A 5 -26.50 56.80 -11.25
N ILE A 6 -25.72 56.00 -10.53
CA ILE A 6 -24.42 56.37 -9.97
C ILE A 6 -23.44 55.23 -10.30
N THR A 7 -22.27 55.59 -10.84
CA THR A 7 -21.15 54.66 -11.05
C THR A 7 -20.09 54.95 -10.00
N ILE A 8 -19.82 53.99 -9.11
CA ILE A 8 -18.77 54.08 -8.09
C ILE A 8 -17.66 53.14 -8.52
N THR A 9 -16.45 53.68 -8.65
CA THR A 9 -15.25 52.90 -8.94
C THR A 9 -14.36 52.93 -7.71
N ASP A 10 -14.16 51.76 -7.10
CA ASP A 10 -13.23 51.61 -5.99
C ASP A 10 -11.84 51.27 -6.53
N ALA A 11 -10.81 51.98 -6.04
CA ALA A 11 -9.40 51.77 -6.39
C ALA A 11 -8.62 51.02 -5.29
N THR A 12 -9.28 50.54 -4.24
CA THR A 12 -8.62 49.82 -3.16
C THR A 12 -8.13 48.45 -3.59
N THR A 13 -6.94 48.08 -3.12
CA THR A 13 -6.32 46.77 -3.37
C THR A 13 -6.20 46.02 -2.04
N ASN A 14 -6.65 44.75 -2.00
CA ASN A 14 -6.73 43.89 -0.79
C ASN A 14 -7.82 44.25 0.23
N VAL A 15 -9.09 44.35 -0.19
CA VAL A 15 -10.25 44.35 0.73
C VAL A 15 -10.99 43.02 0.60
N THR A 16 -11.33 42.38 1.72
CA THR A 16 -12.08 41.09 1.72
C THR A 16 -13.58 41.29 1.92
N SER A 17 -13.98 42.26 2.73
CA SER A 17 -15.37 42.65 2.88
C SER A 17 -15.51 44.11 3.29
N TYR A 18 -16.66 44.68 2.99
CA TYR A 18 -17.04 46.03 3.43
C TYR A 18 -18.19 45.91 4.43
N THR A 19 -18.07 46.64 5.53
CA THR A 19 -19.14 46.77 6.52
C THR A 19 -19.63 48.21 6.50
N TYR A 20 -20.95 48.38 6.37
CA TYR A 20 -21.62 49.67 6.30
C TYR A 20 -22.23 49.98 7.67
N GLY A 21 -21.80 51.08 8.29
CA GLY A 21 -22.26 51.50 9.61
C GLY A 21 -23.57 52.29 9.57
N ASP A 22 -23.84 53.03 8.49
CA ASP A 22 -25.06 53.80 8.30
C ASP A 22 -25.48 53.84 6.82
N THR A 23 -26.67 54.39 6.55
CA THR A 23 -27.21 54.59 5.18
C THR A 23 -27.14 56.06 4.73
N THR A 24 -26.34 56.89 5.42
CA THR A 24 -26.28 58.35 5.18
C THR A 24 -25.49 58.71 3.93
N GLY A 25 -24.80 57.74 3.32
CA GLY A 25 -24.00 57.92 2.11
C GLY A 25 -22.64 58.56 2.37
N SER A 26 -22.23 58.72 3.63
CA SER A 26 -20.88 59.17 3.96
C SER A 26 -19.86 58.06 3.72
N TYR A 27 -18.75 58.39 3.05
CA TYR A 27 -17.63 57.47 2.90
C TYR A 27 -17.06 57.00 4.25
N GLN A 28 -17.18 57.83 5.30
CA GLN A 28 -16.67 57.51 6.63
C GLN A 28 -17.40 56.36 7.32
N SER A 29 -18.62 56.01 6.88
CA SER A 29 -19.38 54.89 7.45
C SER A 29 -19.05 53.54 6.80
N ILE A 30 -18.20 53.55 5.77
CA ILE A 30 -17.74 52.34 5.08
C ILE A 30 -16.41 51.93 5.69
N THR A 31 -16.43 50.86 6.49
CA THR A 31 -15.20 50.26 7.01
C THR A 31 -14.80 49.09 6.13
N SER A 32 -13.60 49.15 5.55
CA SER A 32 -13.01 48.05 4.78
C SER A 32 -12.25 47.12 5.71
N THR A 33 -12.52 45.81 5.63
CA THR A 33 -11.68 44.82 6.31
C THR A 33 -10.47 44.50 5.43
N PRO A 34 -9.24 44.74 5.93
CA PRO A 34 -8.04 44.46 5.14
C PRO A 34 -7.93 42.96 4.89
N GLY A 35 -7.81 42.60 3.61
CA GLY A 35 -7.66 41.23 3.17
C GLY A 35 -6.25 40.69 3.35
N ILE A 36 -6.13 39.38 3.47
CA ILE A 36 -4.83 38.70 3.58
C ILE A 36 -4.11 38.78 2.22
N SER A 37 -3.10 39.65 2.14
CA SER A 37 -2.30 39.89 0.94
C SER A 37 -1.61 38.61 0.42
N ALA A 38 -1.41 38.52 -0.90
CA ALA A 38 -0.71 37.39 -1.52
C ALA A 38 0.70 37.18 -0.93
N ALA A 39 1.40 38.27 -0.58
CA ALA A 39 2.69 38.25 0.10
C ALA A 39 2.59 37.61 1.50
N SER A 40 1.56 37.94 2.30
CA SER A 40 1.35 37.33 3.61
C SER A 40 0.96 35.84 3.53
N LYS A 41 0.26 35.41 2.47
CA LYS A 41 -0.02 33.98 2.20
C LYS A 41 1.26 33.21 1.85
N LEU A 42 2.17 33.83 1.10
CA LEU A 42 3.48 33.27 0.76
C LEU A 42 4.42 33.22 1.96
N ALA A 43 4.45 34.27 2.78
CA ALA A 43 5.27 34.33 4.00
C ALA A 43 4.80 33.36 5.09
N ASN A 44 3.49 33.08 5.16
CA ASN A 44 2.91 32.09 6.07
C ASN A 44 2.69 30.72 5.41
N LYS A 45 3.41 30.38 4.33
CA LYS A 45 3.42 29.01 3.79
C LYS A 45 4.07 28.08 4.81
N VAL A 46 3.25 27.55 5.70
CA VAL A 46 3.61 26.48 6.63
C VAL A 46 4.02 25.27 5.80
N SER A 47 5.11 24.60 6.18
CA SER A 47 5.54 23.39 5.48
C SER A 47 4.42 22.34 5.51
N ALA A 48 4.40 21.43 4.52
CA ALA A 48 3.37 20.39 4.46
C ALA A 48 3.29 19.59 5.78
N ALA A 49 4.43 19.35 6.43
CA ALA A 49 4.50 18.69 7.74
C ALA A 49 3.85 19.54 8.85
N GLN A 50 4.10 20.86 8.89
CA GLN A 50 3.48 21.73 9.88
C GLN A 50 1.98 21.93 9.65
N SER A 51 1.52 21.94 8.39
CA SER A 51 0.10 21.96 8.05
C SER A 51 -0.60 20.66 8.48
N ALA A 52 0.02 19.50 8.20
CA ALA A 52 -0.48 18.21 8.64
C ALA A 52 -0.51 18.12 10.18
N GLN A 53 0.49 18.66 10.88
CA GLN A 53 0.51 18.70 12.33
C GLN A 53 -0.63 19.57 12.90
N LYS A 54 -0.91 20.73 12.29
CA LYS A 54 -2.03 21.60 12.71
C LYS A 54 -3.38 20.90 12.50
N GLN A 55 -3.56 20.24 11.36
CA GLN A 55 -4.76 19.45 11.07
C GLN A 55 -4.92 18.27 12.03
N TRP A 56 -3.84 17.56 12.34
CA TRP A 56 -3.83 16.48 13.32
C TRP A 56 -4.18 16.98 14.71
N ASN A 57 -3.58 18.10 15.16
CA ASN A 57 -3.84 18.67 16.46
C ASN A 57 -5.29 19.15 16.62
N GLY A 58 -5.87 19.73 15.56
CA GLY A 58 -7.27 20.18 15.51
C GLY A 58 -8.32 19.07 15.46
N LEU A 59 -7.91 17.80 15.30
CA LEU A 59 -8.83 16.68 15.24
C LEU A 59 -9.32 16.26 16.64
N SER A 60 -10.58 15.82 16.75
CA SER A 60 -11.16 15.33 18.00
C SER A 60 -10.40 14.11 18.53
N GLN A 61 -10.38 13.94 19.85
CA GLN A 61 -9.66 12.83 20.49
C GLN A 61 -10.17 11.46 20.02
N THR A 62 -11.49 11.34 19.80
CA THR A 62 -12.12 10.13 19.24
C THR A 62 -11.61 9.81 17.83
N ALA A 63 -11.46 10.82 16.97
CA ALA A 63 -10.98 10.61 15.61
C ALA A 63 -9.50 10.17 15.57
N LYS A 64 -8.66 10.69 16.48
CA LYS A 64 -7.26 10.24 16.62
C LYS A 64 -7.19 8.75 17.02
N ILE A 65 -8.03 8.33 17.97
CA ILE A 65 -8.10 6.93 18.40
C ILE A 65 -8.58 6.03 17.26
N ALA A 66 -9.61 6.45 16.52
CA ALA A 66 -10.15 5.68 15.40
C ALA A 66 -9.10 5.44 14.29
N ILE A 67 -8.32 6.46 13.95
CA ILE A 67 -7.23 6.34 12.97
C ILE A 67 -6.12 5.42 13.51
N GLY A 68 -5.76 5.55 14.79
CA GLY A 68 -4.77 4.67 15.41
C GLY A 68 -5.19 3.20 15.37
N CYS A 69 -6.42 2.90 15.77
CA CYS A 69 -6.95 1.54 15.79
C CYS A 69 -7.07 0.93 14.39
N SER A 70 -7.47 1.70 13.38
CA SER A 70 -7.63 1.18 12.02
C SER A 70 -6.29 0.79 11.39
N VAL A 71 -5.25 1.61 11.57
CA VAL A 71 -3.90 1.33 11.05
C VAL A 71 -3.33 0.08 11.70
N VAL A 72 -3.44 -0.05 13.03
CA VAL A 72 -2.97 -1.24 13.75
C VAL A 72 -3.75 -2.49 13.33
N GLY A 73 -5.07 -2.37 13.17
CA GLY A 73 -5.91 -3.47 12.72
C GLY A 73 -5.51 -4.00 11.34
N VAL A 74 -5.29 -3.11 10.37
CA VAL A 74 -4.85 -3.50 9.02
C VAL A 74 -3.47 -4.16 9.06
N LEU A 75 -2.52 -3.60 9.82
CA LEU A 75 -1.18 -4.19 9.96
C LEU A 75 -1.24 -5.62 10.53
N LEU A 76 -2.07 -5.86 11.56
CA LEU A 76 -2.25 -7.20 12.11
C LEU A 76 -2.81 -8.18 11.09
N ILE A 77 -3.81 -7.79 10.30
CA ILE A 77 -4.39 -8.63 9.25
C ILE A 77 -3.33 -9.00 8.20
N VAL A 78 -2.54 -8.02 7.77
CA VAL A 78 -1.45 -8.24 6.80
C VAL A 78 -0.41 -9.20 7.35
N VAL A 79 0.01 -9.04 8.60
CA VAL A 79 0.99 -9.95 9.24
C VAL A 79 0.46 -11.38 9.34
N VAL A 80 -0.81 -11.55 9.71
CA VAL A 80 -1.45 -12.88 9.80
C VAL A 80 -1.51 -13.52 8.41
N ALA A 81 -1.98 -12.78 7.40
CA ALA A 81 -2.07 -13.27 6.03
C ALA A 81 -0.69 -13.66 5.47
N TYR A 82 0.32 -12.80 5.67
CA TYR A 82 1.69 -13.07 5.26
C TYR A 82 2.25 -14.33 5.92
N THR A 83 2.07 -14.46 7.23
CA THR A 83 2.53 -15.63 7.98
C THR A 83 1.85 -16.91 7.49
N ALA A 84 0.54 -16.88 7.23
CA ALA A 84 -0.21 -18.01 6.70
C ALA A 84 0.32 -18.43 5.32
N ILE A 85 0.56 -17.47 4.41
CA ILE A 85 1.12 -17.74 3.08
C ILE A 85 2.51 -18.38 3.20
N CYS A 86 3.39 -17.86 4.06
CA CYS A 86 4.72 -18.43 4.28
C CYS A 86 4.65 -19.87 4.81
N VAL A 87 3.73 -20.17 5.73
CA VAL A 87 3.54 -21.54 6.25
C VAL A 87 3.04 -22.48 5.16
N VAL A 88 2.08 -22.06 4.34
CA VAL A 88 1.55 -22.86 3.23
C VAL A 88 2.63 -23.12 2.19
N GLN A 89 3.41 -22.12 1.82
CA GLN A 89 4.53 -22.29 0.87
C GLN A 89 5.59 -23.24 1.42
N ARG A 90 5.97 -23.12 2.70
CA ARG A 90 6.89 -24.08 3.34
C ARG A 90 6.35 -25.51 3.32
N LYS A 91 5.04 -25.70 3.56
CA LYS A 91 4.42 -27.03 3.49
C LYS A 91 4.47 -27.59 2.07
N LYS A 92 4.15 -26.77 1.05
CA LYS A 92 4.23 -27.18 -0.36
C LYS A 92 5.65 -27.59 -0.76
N GLY A 93 6.65 -26.77 -0.43
CA GLY A 93 8.05 -27.10 -0.71
C GLY A 93 8.53 -28.38 -0.01
N ARG A 94 8.07 -28.64 1.24
CA ARG A 94 8.35 -29.91 1.92
C ARG A 94 7.73 -31.11 1.21
N LEU A 95 6.51 -30.98 0.69
CA LEU A 95 5.82 -32.04 -0.03
C LEU A 95 6.49 -32.34 -1.38
N GLU A 96 6.90 -31.31 -2.11
CA GLU A 96 7.65 -31.45 -3.36
C GLU A 96 9.00 -32.13 -3.13
N ARG A 97 9.74 -31.72 -2.10
CA ARG A 97 10.98 -32.37 -1.70
C ARG A 97 10.78 -33.85 -1.35
N GLN A 98 9.76 -34.18 -0.56
CA GLN A 98 9.46 -35.58 -0.23
C GLN A 98 9.05 -36.43 -1.44
N ARG A 99 8.52 -35.84 -2.51
CA ARG A 99 8.26 -36.56 -3.76
C ARG A 99 9.57 -36.82 -4.50
N ALA A 100 10.40 -35.79 -4.66
CA ALA A 100 11.70 -35.91 -5.30
C ALA A 100 12.63 -36.90 -4.58
N ASP A 101 12.70 -36.85 -3.25
CA ASP A 101 13.52 -37.78 -2.45
C ASP A 101 13.04 -39.24 -2.64
N ARG A 102 11.71 -39.47 -2.72
CA ARG A 102 11.16 -40.81 -3.00
C ARG A 102 11.52 -41.32 -4.39
N GLU A 103 11.35 -40.49 -5.41
CA GLU A 103 11.72 -40.83 -6.79
C GLU A 103 13.22 -41.13 -6.91
N TRP A 104 14.06 -40.35 -6.22
CA TRP A 104 15.50 -40.58 -6.17
C TRP A 104 15.84 -41.92 -5.48
N ASP A 105 15.23 -42.20 -4.34
CA ASP A 105 15.44 -43.45 -3.61
C ASP A 105 15.00 -44.67 -4.43
N GLU A 106 13.88 -44.56 -5.16
CA GLU A 106 13.42 -45.58 -6.09
C GLU A 106 14.44 -45.82 -7.21
N GLN A 107 14.91 -44.76 -7.87
CA GLN A 107 15.94 -44.86 -8.92
C GLN A 107 17.24 -45.46 -8.40
N GLN A 108 17.70 -45.07 -7.21
CA GLN A 108 18.89 -45.65 -6.60
C GLN A 108 18.70 -47.13 -6.27
N ASN A 109 17.53 -47.51 -5.77
CA ASN A 109 17.21 -48.90 -5.46
C ASN A 109 17.13 -49.75 -6.73
N GLU A 110 16.56 -49.23 -7.82
CA GLU A 110 16.57 -49.88 -9.14
C GLU A 110 17.99 -50.08 -9.68
N LEU A 111 18.85 -49.07 -9.58
CA LEU A 111 20.25 -49.17 -9.99
C LEU A 111 21.02 -50.18 -9.15
N LEU A 112 20.81 -50.20 -7.83
CA LEU A 112 21.41 -51.19 -6.93
C LEU A 112 20.92 -52.61 -7.25
N ALA A 113 19.62 -52.77 -7.50
CA ALA A 113 19.03 -54.04 -7.92
C ALA A 113 19.64 -54.51 -9.26
N TYR A 114 19.76 -53.62 -10.24
CA TYR A 114 20.40 -53.91 -11.53
C TYR A 114 21.86 -54.32 -11.35
N ARG A 115 22.65 -53.56 -10.58
CA ARG A 115 24.05 -53.90 -10.24
C ARG A 115 24.15 -55.26 -9.55
N SER A 116 23.25 -55.56 -8.61
CA SER A 116 23.24 -56.86 -7.92
C SER A 116 22.94 -58.02 -8.88
N ARG A 117 22.06 -57.83 -9.87
CA ARG A 117 21.76 -58.83 -10.91
C ARG A 117 22.93 -59.00 -11.87
N MET A 118 23.62 -57.92 -12.24
CA MET A 118 24.85 -57.95 -13.04
C MET A 118 25.98 -58.70 -12.32
N ALA A 119 26.22 -58.39 -11.04
CA ALA A 119 27.25 -59.03 -10.23
C ALA A 119 26.99 -60.54 -10.02
N LYS A 120 25.72 -60.95 -9.96
CA LYS A 120 25.30 -62.36 -9.88
C LYS A 120 25.31 -63.10 -11.22
N GLY A 121 25.77 -62.48 -12.32
CA GLY A 121 25.97 -63.14 -13.61
C GLY A 121 24.71 -63.30 -14.47
N GLY A 122 23.59 -62.63 -14.15
CA GLY A 122 22.29 -62.83 -14.80
C GLY A 122 22.23 -62.50 -16.31
N PHE A 123 23.22 -61.80 -16.86
CA PHE A 123 23.27 -61.45 -18.30
C PHE A 123 24.20 -62.35 -19.13
N ALA A 124 25.00 -63.21 -18.50
CA ALA A 124 25.85 -64.16 -19.23
C ALA A 124 25.08 -65.38 -19.77
N VAL A 125 23.85 -65.61 -19.29
CA VAL A 125 23.11 -66.86 -19.55
C VAL A 125 21.95 -66.69 -20.56
N SER A 126 21.63 -65.47 -21.02
CA SER A 126 20.52 -65.28 -21.98
C SER A 126 20.93 -65.34 -23.46
N HIS A 127 22.21 -65.58 -23.77
CA HIS A 127 22.74 -65.64 -25.15
C HIS A 127 23.35 -67.02 -25.52
N MET A 128 23.60 -67.93 -24.57
CA MET A 128 24.07 -69.28 -24.93
C MET A 128 22.86 -70.19 -25.16
N GLY A 129 22.50 -70.33 -26.43
CA GLY A 129 21.43 -71.22 -26.88
C GLY A 129 21.72 -72.70 -26.62
N HIS A 130 20.69 -73.52 -26.88
CA HIS A 130 20.70 -74.74 -27.71
C HIS A 130 19.68 -75.76 -27.18
N GLY A 131 18.79 -76.24 -28.07
CA GLY A 131 17.94 -77.39 -27.78
C GLY A 131 16.66 -77.50 -28.59
N GLU A 132 16.64 -77.12 -29.88
CA GLU A 132 15.62 -77.67 -30.79
C GLU A 132 15.87 -79.17 -30.92
N LYS A 133 14.88 -79.97 -30.49
CA LYS A 133 14.91 -81.42 -30.52
C LYS A 133 14.34 -81.90 -31.87
N PHE A 134 15.15 -82.66 -32.61
CA PHE A 134 14.67 -83.60 -33.63
C PHE A 134 14.12 -84.86 -32.95
#